data_AF-A0A927P7I6-F1
#
_entry.id   AF-A0A927P7I6-F1
#
_cell.length_a   1.000
_cell.length_b   1.000
_cell.length_c   1.000
_cell.angle_alpha   90.00
_cell.angle_beta   90.00
_cell.angle_gamma   90.00
#
_symmetry.space_group_name_H-M   'P 1'
#
loop_
_entity.id
_entity.type
_entity.pdbx_description
1 polymer ?
#
loop_
_entity_poly.entity_id
_entity_poly.type
_entity_poly.pdbx_seq_one_letter_code
_entity_poly.pdbx_strand_id
1 'polypeptide(L)'
;MMPIIEAANAGDEAAMVEAINARMAALNVLDGRSAFKLYDTFGFPIEMTIELAAEKGLTVDEADFAERFKKHQELSHQGADQKFKGGLADHSEQTAKLHTATHLLHSALRKVLGDEVAQKGSNITAERLRFDFSFGRKMTKEELDEVQRLVNVAIEAKVPVICEEMTVPEAKEKGAIGLFESKYGEKVRTYKMGKYSFEICGGPHAENTGDLVSFKIQKEESSSAGVRRIKAVIG
;
A
#
# COMPACT_ATOMS: atom_id res chain seq x y z
N MET A 1 -14.69 -35.45 -18.08
CA MET A 1 -14.97 -36.59 -17.17
C MET A 1 -16.43 -36.93 -17.27
N MET A 2 -16.79 -38.21 -17.36
CA MET A 2 -18.19 -38.65 -17.43
C MET A 2 -18.88 -38.36 -16.07
N PRO A 3 -20.08 -37.78 -16.04
CA PRO A 3 -20.85 -37.61 -14.79
C PRO A 3 -21.12 -38.95 -14.11
N ILE A 4 -21.12 -38.96 -12.77
CA ILE A 4 -21.32 -40.19 -11.95
C ILE A 4 -22.58 -40.97 -12.37
N ILE A 5 -23.67 -40.26 -12.66
CA ILE A 5 -24.95 -40.86 -13.07
C ILE A 5 -24.86 -41.51 -14.46
N GLU A 6 -24.11 -40.92 -15.37
CA GLU A 6 -23.93 -41.47 -16.72
C GLU A 6 -23.03 -42.72 -16.67
N ALA A 7 -21.95 -42.69 -15.87
CA ALA A 7 -21.08 -43.85 -15.67
C ALA A 7 -21.83 -45.03 -15.01
N ALA A 8 -22.69 -44.74 -14.03
CA ALA A 8 -23.56 -45.74 -13.40
C ALA A 8 -24.56 -46.36 -14.40
N ASN A 9 -25.17 -45.54 -15.26
CA ASN A 9 -26.11 -46.01 -16.28
C ASN A 9 -25.43 -46.86 -17.37
N ALA A 10 -24.13 -46.66 -17.62
CA ALA A 10 -23.35 -47.44 -18.57
C ALA A 10 -22.79 -48.75 -17.98
N GLY A 11 -22.93 -48.98 -16.67
CA GLY A 11 -22.33 -50.14 -15.98
C GLY A 11 -20.80 -50.10 -15.92
N ASP A 12 -20.18 -48.94 -16.13
CA ASP A 12 -18.73 -48.77 -16.08
C ASP A 12 -18.27 -48.42 -14.66
N GLU A 13 -17.93 -49.45 -13.90
CA GLU A 13 -17.51 -49.33 -12.50
C GLU A 13 -16.21 -48.52 -12.34
N ALA A 14 -15.28 -48.64 -13.29
CA ALA A 14 -14.02 -47.90 -13.26
C ALA A 14 -14.26 -46.40 -13.46
N ALA A 15 -15.06 -46.03 -14.47
CA ALA A 15 -15.44 -44.63 -14.71
C ALA A 15 -16.25 -44.05 -13.56
N MET A 16 -17.10 -44.86 -12.91
CA MET A 16 -17.88 -44.44 -11.74
C MET A 16 -16.97 -44.13 -10.54
N VAL A 17 -16.01 -45.03 -10.22
CA VAL A 17 -15.04 -44.82 -9.12
C VAL A 17 -14.17 -43.59 -9.40
N GLU A 18 -13.72 -43.40 -10.64
CA GLU A 18 -12.95 -42.22 -11.04
C GLU A 18 -13.75 -40.93 -10.82
N ALA A 19 -15.02 -40.90 -11.25
CA ALA A 19 -15.89 -39.73 -11.11
C ALA A 19 -16.24 -39.40 -9.65
N ILE A 20 -16.42 -40.42 -8.79
CA ILE A 20 -16.63 -40.25 -7.35
C ILE A 20 -15.37 -39.67 -6.69
N ASN A 21 -14.18 -40.21 -7.01
CA ASN A 21 -12.92 -39.74 -6.44
C ASN A 21 -12.63 -38.28 -6.84
N ALA A 22 -12.89 -37.91 -8.10
CA ALA A 22 -12.76 -36.52 -8.53
C ALA A 22 -13.75 -35.59 -7.81
N ARG A 23 -14.99 -36.03 -7.56
CA ARG A 23 -15.98 -35.25 -6.81
C ARG A 23 -15.58 -35.06 -5.35
N MET A 24 -15.05 -36.11 -4.71
CA MET A 24 -14.55 -36.05 -3.33
C MET A 24 -13.31 -35.17 -3.22
N ALA A 25 -12.38 -35.25 -4.18
CA ALA A 25 -11.22 -34.37 -4.24
C ALA A 25 -11.64 -32.90 -4.32
N ALA A 26 -12.66 -32.56 -5.13
CA ALA A 26 -13.18 -31.21 -5.24
C ALA A 26 -13.81 -30.67 -3.93
N LEU A 27 -14.30 -31.53 -3.03
CA LEU A 27 -14.84 -31.13 -1.72
C LEU A 27 -13.73 -30.83 -0.69
N ASN A 28 -12.54 -31.36 -0.90
CA ASN A 28 -11.38 -31.14 -0.03
C ASN A 28 -10.49 -29.98 -0.49
N VAL A 29 -10.89 -29.25 -1.53
CA VAL A 29 -10.15 -28.11 -2.07
C VAL A 29 -10.81 -26.81 -1.59
N LEU A 30 -10.07 -26.00 -0.85
CA LEU A 30 -10.40 -24.61 -0.62
C LEU A 30 -10.22 -23.84 -1.92
N ASP A 31 -11.32 -23.29 -2.44
CA ASP A 31 -11.31 -22.57 -3.69
C ASP A 31 -10.46 -21.29 -3.61
N GLY A 32 -9.87 -20.90 -4.74
CA GLY A 32 -8.97 -19.76 -4.83
C GLY A 32 -9.66 -18.43 -4.48
N ARG A 33 -10.99 -18.30 -4.63
CA ARG A 33 -11.73 -17.10 -4.20
C ARG A 33 -11.74 -16.98 -2.68
N SER A 34 -11.97 -18.08 -1.96
CA SER A 34 -11.94 -18.10 -0.50
C SER A 34 -10.53 -17.83 0.03
N ALA A 35 -9.51 -18.47 -0.54
CA ALA A 35 -8.11 -18.20 -0.21
C ALA A 35 -7.71 -16.74 -0.51
N PHE A 36 -8.15 -16.20 -1.66
CA PHE A 36 -7.89 -14.81 -2.02
C PHE A 36 -8.56 -13.82 -1.07
N LYS A 37 -9.76 -14.13 -0.56
CA LYS A 37 -10.43 -13.30 0.44
C LYS A 37 -9.67 -13.27 1.77
N LEU A 38 -9.11 -14.40 2.21
CA LEU A 38 -8.24 -14.46 3.40
C LEU A 38 -7.03 -13.54 3.23
N TYR A 39 -6.44 -13.52 2.04
CA TYR A 39 -5.35 -12.60 1.69
C TYR A 39 -5.79 -11.13 1.63
N ASP A 40 -6.72 -10.77 0.74
CA ASP A 40 -7.05 -9.38 0.42
C ASP A 40 -7.83 -8.68 1.54
N THR A 41 -8.74 -9.38 2.21
CA THR A 41 -9.60 -8.79 3.25
C THR A 41 -8.99 -8.90 4.65
N PHE A 42 -8.39 -10.06 4.96
CA PHE A 42 -7.95 -10.37 6.32
C PHE A 42 -6.43 -10.34 6.49
N GLY A 43 -5.66 -10.18 5.39
CA GLY A 43 -4.21 -10.05 5.42
C GLY A 43 -3.47 -11.36 5.71
N PHE A 44 -4.12 -12.53 5.54
CA PHE A 44 -3.49 -13.83 5.74
C PHE A 44 -2.65 -14.20 4.51
N PRO A 45 -1.33 -14.45 4.66
CA PRO A 45 -0.51 -14.94 3.56
C PRO A 45 -1.05 -16.25 2.99
N ILE A 46 -0.82 -16.48 1.69
CA ILE A 46 -1.27 -17.71 1.02
C ILE A 46 -0.56 -18.94 1.59
N GLU A 47 0.70 -18.79 1.97
CA GLU A 47 1.52 -19.84 2.57
C GLU A 47 0.90 -20.35 3.88
N MET A 48 0.46 -19.42 4.74
CA MET A 48 -0.24 -19.74 5.99
C MET A 48 -1.59 -20.42 5.71
N THR A 49 -2.28 -20.00 4.66
CA THR A 49 -3.57 -20.60 4.26
C THR A 49 -3.38 -22.04 3.78
N ILE A 50 -2.32 -22.32 3.02
CA ILE A 50 -1.94 -23.67 2.56
C ILE A 50 -1.56 -24.55 3.76
N GLU A 51 -0.73 -24.03 4.67
CA GLU A 51 -0.28 -24.76 5.86
C GLU A 51 -1.48 -25.19 6.73
N LEU A 52 -2.37 -24.25 7.06
CA LEU A 52 -3.55 -24.53 7.88
C LEU A 52 -4.57 -25.43 7.17
N ALA A 53 -4.70 -25.32 5.84
CA ALA A 53 -5.56 -26.22 5.07
C ALA A 53 -5.02 -27.66 5.14
N ALA A 54 -3.71 -27.85 4.97
CA ALA A 54 -3.07 -29.15 5.01
C ALA A 54 -3.23 -29.83 6.39
N GLU A 55 -3.12 -29.08 7.49
CA GLU A 55 -3.39 -29.60 8.85
C GLU A 55 -4.82 -30.16 9.02
N LYS A 56 -5.77 -29.70 8.21
CA LYS A 56 -7.17 -30.14 8.21
C LYS A 56 -7.49 -31.16 7.11
N GLY A 57 -6.48 -31.63 6.39
CA GLY A 57 -6.65 -32.55 5.26
C GLY A 57 -7.28 -31.90 4.03
N LEU A 58 -7.21 -30.57 3.94
CA LEU A 58 -7.66 -29.79 2.80
C LEU A 58 -6.45 -29.37 1.94
N THR A 59 -6.69 -29.13 0.66
CA THR A 59 -5.74 -28.47 -0.25
C THR A 59 -6.29 -27.11 -0.66
N VAL A 60 -5.46 -26.27 -1.28
CA VAL A 60 -5.87 -24.96 -1.79
C VAL A 60 -5.73 -24.94 -3.29
N ASP A 61 -6.70 -24.37 -4.00
CA ASP A 61 -6.56 -24.08 -5.43
C ASP A 61 -5.64 -22.87 -5.63
N GLU A 62 -4.34 -23.13 -5.61
CA GLU A 62 -3.30 -22.13 -5.80
C GLU A 62 -3.35 -21.47 -7.19
N ALA A 63 -3.85 -22.19 -8.20
CA ALA A 63 -3.95 -21.69 -9.56
C ALA A 63 -5.04 -20.62 -9.68
N ASP A 64 -6.26 -20.89 -9.16
CA ASP A 64 -7.34 -19.89 -9.11
C ASP A 64 -6.95 -18.72 -8.19
N PHE A 65 -6.25 -18.97 -7.07
CA PHE A 65 -5.69 -17.90 -6.24
C PHE A 65 -4.74 -17.00 -7.05
N ALA A 66 -3.77 -17.60 -7.77
CA ALA A 66 -2.78 -16.85 -8.54
C ALA A 66 -3.42 -16.02 -9.66
N GLU A 67 -4.45 -16.54 -10.35
CA GLU A 67 -5.19 -15.79 -11.36
C GLU A 67 -5.88 -14.57 -10.75
N ARG A 68 -6.54 -14.74 -9.60
CA ARG A 68 -7.19 -13.63 -8.87
C ARG A 68 -6.19 -12.61 -8.36
N PHE A 69 -5.08 -13.08 -7.80
CA PHE A 69 -4.00 -12.24 -7.33
C PHE A 69 -3.43 -11.39 -8.47
N LYS A 70 -3.19 -12.00 -9.64
CA LYS A 70 -2.75 -11.29 -10.84
C LYS A 70 -3.78 -10.24 -11.29
N LYS A 71 -5.07 -10.58 -11.36
CA LYS A 71 -6.14 -9.60 -11.68
C LYS A 71 -6.18 -8.45 -10.68
N HIS A 72 -6.01 -8.73 -9.39
CA HIS A 72 -5.94 -7.70 -8.35
C HIS A 72 -4.72 -6.79 -8.51
N GLN A 73 -3.55 -7.35 -8.86
CA GLN A 73 -2.37 -6.58 -9.22
C GLN A 73 -2.62 -5.70 -10.44
N GLU A 74 -3.16 -6.27 -11.52
CA GLU A 74 -3.49 -5.55 -12.75
C GLU A 74 -4.48 -4.42 -12.51
N LEU A 75 -5.55 -4.62 -11.74
CA LEU A 75 -6.49 -3.57 -11.35
C LEU A 75 -5.82 -2.49 -10.50
N SER A 76 -4.94 -2.90 -9.57
CA SER A 76 -4.15 -1.97 -8.77
C SER A 76 -3.15 -1.15 -9.62
N HIS A 77 -2.64 -1.74 -10.70
CA HIS A 77 -1.75 -1.10 -11.66
C HIS A 77 -2.49 -0.20 -12.66
N GLN A 78 -3.65 -0.59 -13.18
CA GLN A 78 -4.49 0.25 -14.05
C GLN A 78 -4.96 1.51 -13.31
N GLY A 79 -5.30 1.38 -12.02
CA GLY A 79 -5.55 2.54 -11.17
C GLY A 79 -4.30 3.37 -10.87
N ALA A 80 -3.09 2.88 -11.14
CA ALA A 80 -1.84 3.63 -10.99
C ALA A 80 -1.48 4.47 -12.23
N ASP A 81 -1.90 4.05 -13.43
CA ASP A 81 -1.67 4.80 -14.67
C ASP A 81 -2.52 6.09 -14.77
N GLN A 82 -3.62 6.18 -14.03
CA GLN A 82 -4.39 7.42 -13.85
C GLN A 82 -3.87 8.31 -12.70
N LYS A 83 -2.84 7.89 -11.95
CA LYS A 83 -2.30 8.69 -10.83
C LYS A 83 -1.25 9.68 -11.33
N PHE A 84 -1.42 10.94 -10.96
CA PHE A 84 -0.47 12.00 -11.25
C PHE A 84 0.82 11.85 -10.42
N LYS A 85 1.88 12.58 -10.83
CA LYS A 85 3.19 12.63 -10.17
C LYS A 85 3.03 12.74 -8.64
N GLY A 86 3.50 11.72 -7.90
CA GLY A 86 3.42 11.68 -6.42
C GLY A 86 2.28 10.84 -5.83
N GLY A 87 1.43 10.19 -6.66
CA GLY A 87 0.34 9.32 -6.18
C GLY A 87 -1.00 10.04 -5.97
N LEU A 88 -1.16 11.21 -6.58
CA LEU A 88 -2.36 12.05 -6.51
C LEU A 88 -3.45 11.52 -7.44
N ALA A 89 -4.69 11.48 -6.95
CA ALA A 89 -5.86 11.12 -7.74
C ALA A 89 -6.41 12.29 -8.59
N ASP A 90 -6.17 13.54 -8.18
CA ASP A 90 -6.63 14.75 -8.87
C ASP A 90 -5.70 15.97 -8.62
N HIS A 91 -6.11 17.15 -9.10
CA HIS A 91 -5.41 18.43 -8.95
C HIS A 91 -6.13 19.43 -8.02
N SER A 92 -7.05 18.96 -7.17
CA SER A 92 -7.73 19.85 -6.24
C SER A 92 -6.77 20.42 -5.19
N GLU A 93 -7.11 21.60 -4.67
CA GLU A 93 -6.39 22.23 -3.56
C GLU A 93 -6.30 21.30 -2.34
N GLN A 94 -7.38 20.56 -2.06
CA GLN A 94 -7.42 19.60 -0.95
C GLN A 94 -6.45 18.44 -1.15
N THR A 95 -6.34 17.92 -2.37
CA THR A 95 -5.35 16.89 -2.71
C THR A 95 -3.92 17.43 -2.59
N ALA A 96 -3.67 18.69 -2.97
CA ALA A 96 -2.38 19.35 -2.75
C ALA A 96 -2.03 19.51 -1.25
N LYS A 97 -3.02 19.83 -0.40
CA LYS A 97 -2.83 19.87 1.06
C LYS A 97 -2.52 18.49 1.65
N LEU A 98 -3.23 17.45 1.23
CA LEU A 98 -2.95 16.06 1.65
C LEU A 98 -1.58 15.57 1.12
N HIS A 99 -1.13 16.08 -0.01
CA HIS A 99 0.22 15.83 -0.50
C HIS A 99 1.30 16.46 0.38
N THR A 100 1.13 17.72 0.78
CA THR A 100 1.98 18.37 1.80
C THR A 100 2.00 17.54 3.09
N ALA A 101 0.84 17.08 3.56
CA ALA A 101 0.75 16.23 4.75
C ALA A 101 1.51 14.90 4.60
N THR A 102 1.54 14.34 3.39
CA THR A 102 2.28 13.11 3.09
C THR A 102 3.79 13.28 3.29
N HIS A 103 4.37 14.40 2.88
CA HIS A 103 5.80 14.69 3.09
C HIS A 103 6.14 14.96 4.56
N LEU A 104 5.25 15.65 5.29
CA LEU A 104 5.42 15.82 6.74
C LEU A 104 5.34 14.47 7.46
N LEU A 105 4.39 13.61 7.08
CA LEU A 105 4.27 12.25 7.62
C LEU A 105 5.51 11.41 7.34
N HIS A 106 6.03 11.44 6.11
CA HIS A 106 7.23 10.69 5.76
C HIS A 106 8.45 11.13 6.57
N SER A 107 8.69 12.44 6.70
CA SER A 107 9.77 12.96 7.53
C SER A 107 9.59 12.60 9.02
N ALA A 108 8.37 12.70 9.54
CA ALA A 108 8.06 12.30 10.91
C ALA A 108 8.30 10.80 11.16
N LEU A 109 7.90 9.94 10.22
CA LEU A 109 8.15 8.49 10.30
C LEU A 109 9.65 8.19 10.35
N ARG A 110 10.45 8.82 9.49
CA ARG A 110 11.91 8.64 9.50
C ARG A 110 12.54 9.09 10.81
N LYS A 111 12.05 10.20 11.37
CA LYS A 111 12.54 10.73 12.65
C LYS A 111 12.24 9.82 13.84
N VAL A 112 11.08 9.16 13.85
CA VAL A 112 10.63 8.32 14.96
C VAL A 112 11.13 6.88 14.83
N LEU A 113 11.12 6.34 13.60
CA LEU A 113 11.36 4.92 13.35
C LEU A 113 12.75 4.62 12.77
N GLY A 114 13.45 5.63 12.25
CA GLY A 114 14.78 5.47 11.64
C GLY A 114 14.85 5.89 10.18
N ASP A 115 16.06 6.22 9.73
CA ASP A 115 16.35 6.70 8.37
C ASP A 115 16.21 5.63 7.28
N GLU A 116 16.07 4.36 7.66
CA GLU A 116 15.77 3.25 6.76
C GLU A 116 14.32 3.22 6.29
N VAL A 117 13.42 4.00 6.91
CA VAL A 117 12.04 4.13 6.46
C VAL A 117 12.02 4.78 5.08
N ALA A 118 11.51 4.03 4.10
CA ALA A 118 11.38 4.45 2.72
C ALA A 118 9.94 4.25 2.25
N GLN A 119 9.45 5.19 1.45
CA GLN A 119 8.15 5.05 0.80
C GLN A 119 8.13 3.83 -0.15
N LYS A 120 7.10 3.01 0.00
CA LYS A 120 6.78 1.86 -0.87
C LYS A 120 5.53 2.08 -1.72
N GLY A 121 4.69 3.04 -1.35
CA GLY A 121 3.49 3.39 -2.10
C GLY A 121 2.81 4.63 -1.53
N SER A 122 2.09 5.35 -2.38
CA SER A 122 1.24 6.46 -1.94
C SER A 122 -0.03 6.52 -2.79
N ASN A 123 -1.14 6.88 -2.16
CA ASN A 123 -2.40 7.18 -2.82
C ASN A 123 -3.12 8.28 -2.06
N ILE A 124 -3.31 9.42 -2.73
CA ILE A 124 -3.93 10.62 -2.16
C ILE A 124 -5.19 10.93 -2.96
N THR A 125 -6.30 11.16 -2.26
CA THR A 125 -7.57 11.64 -2.81
C THR A 125 -7.95 12.93 -2.10
N ALA A 126 -9.01 13.63 -2.52
CA ALA A 126 -9.52 14.80 -1.81
C ALA A 126 -9.97 14.51 -0.36
N GLU A 127 -10.21 13.25 0.00
CA GLU A 127 -10.74 12.86 1.31
C GLU A 127 -9.68 12.32 2.27
N ARG A 128 -8.64 11.65 1.74
CA ARG A 128 -7.63 10.98 2.57
C ARG A 128 -6.30 10.79 1.85
N LEU A 129 -5.26 10.56 2.64
CA LEU A 129 -4.00 10.00 2.17
C LEU A 129 -3.83 8.56 2.65
N ARG A 130 -3.13 7.76 1.84
CA ARG A 130 -2.61 6.43 2.17
C ARG A 130 -1.13 6.41 1.86
N PHE A 131 -0.33 6.09 2.87
CA PHE A 131 1.12 6.05 2.77
C PHE A 131 1.64 4.68 3.18
N ASP A 132 2.34 4.01 2.25
CA ASP A 132 2.91 2.69 2.45
C ASP A 132 4.43 2.86 2.59
N PHE A 133 5.03 2.28 3.63
CA PHE A 133 6.45 2.47 3.96
C PHE A 133 7.12 1.19 4.45
N SER A 134 8.44 1.09 4.29
CA SER A 134 9.21 -0.05 4.79
C SER A 134 9.33 -0.03 6.30
N PHE A 135 8.74 -1.03 6.95
CA PHE A 135 8.91 -1.25 8.38
C PHE A 135 8.52 -2.70 8.72
N GLY A 136 9.38 -3.38 9.47
CA GLY A 136 9.28 -4.85 9.67
C GLY A 136 8.24 -5.31 10.68
N ARG A 137 7.72 -4.40 11.51
CA ARG A 137 6.78 -4.72 12.60
C ARG A 137 5.63 -3.73 12.65
N LYS A 138 4.62 -4.04 13.46
CA LYS A 138 3.57 -3.08 13.81
C LYS A 138 4.18 -1.92 14.62
N MET A 139 3.74 -0.70 14.32
CA MET A 139 4.09 0.47 15.12
C MET A 139 3.43 0.38 16.51
N THR A 140 4.14 0.83 17.54
CA THR A 140 3.54 0.97 18.87
C THR A 140 2.61 2.16 18.92
N LYS A 141 1.79 2.25 19.97
CA LYS A 141 0.87 3.38 20.13
C LYS A 141 1.64 4.69 20.31
N GLU A 142 2.74 4.64 21.04
CA GLU A 142 3.62 5.76 21.34
C GLU A 142 4.32 6.27 20.06
N GLU A 143 4.78 5.35 19.20
CA GLU A 143 5.34 5.72 17.90
C GLU A 143 4.31 6.41 17.00
N LEU A 144 3.07 5.89 16.96
CA LEU A 144 1.99 6.51 16.20
C LEU A 144 1.62 7.90 16.73
N ASP A 145 1.55 8.04 18.04
CA ASP A 145 1.24 9.32 18.69
C ASP A 145 2.34 10.34 18.46
N GLU A 146 3.60 9.92 18.55
CA GLU A 146 4.74 10.81 18.30
C GLU A 146 4.79 11.24 16.83
N VAL A 147 4.58 10.34 15.88
CA VAL A 147 4.50 10.70 14.45
C VAL A 147 3.38 11.70 14.21
N GLN A 148 2.17 11.44 14.72
CA GLN A 148 1.05 12.38 14.57
C GLN A 148 1.34 13.73 15.23
N ARG A 149 1.97 13.73 16.41
CA ARG A 149 2.35 14.95 17.12
C ARG A 149 3.34 15.77 16.30
N LEU A 150 4.39 15.15 15.75
CA LEU A 150 5.40 15.83 14.94
C LEU A 150 4.81 16.48 13.68
N VAL A 151 3.86 15.80 13.01
CA VAL A 151 3.16 16.39 11.86
C VAL A 151 2.35 17.60 12.28
N ASN A 152 1.58 17.51 13.39
CA ASN A 152 0.80 18.64 13.88
C ASN A 152 1.68 19.81 14.36
N VAL A 153 2.85 19.55 14.95
CA VAL A 153 3.83 20.60 15.28
C VAL A 153 4.31 21.34 14.02
N ALA A 154 4.49 20.64 12.90
CA ALA A 154 4.85 21.27 11.64
C ALA A 154 3.70 22.12 11.05
N ILE A 155 2.46 21.67 11.21
CA ILE A 155 1.25 22.40 10.81
C ILE A 155 1.08 23.67 11.66
N GLU A 156 1.20 23.55 12.97
CA GLU A 156 1.08 24.68 13.92
C GLU A 156 2.17 25.73 13.74
N ALA A 157 3.36 25.33 13.25
CA ALA A 157 4.44 26.24 12.94
C ALA A 157 4.15 27.16 11.73
N LYS A 158 3.14 26.84 10.91
CA LYS A 158 2.67 27.67 9.78
C LYS A 158 3.81 28.13 8.86
N VAL A 159 4.71 27.21 8.53
CA VAL A 159 5.88 27.54 7.71
C VAL A 159 5.49 27.53 6.23
N PRO A 160 6.08 28.43 5.41
CA PRO A 160 5.86 28.41 3.98
C PRO A 160 6.40 27.13 3.35
N VAL A 161 5.70 26.65 2.32
CA VAL A 161 6.15 25.54 1.47
C VAL A 161 6.90 26.15 0.29
N ILE A 162 8.23 26.03 0.30
CA ILE A 162 9.10 26.68 -0.68
C ILE A 162 9.47 25.67 -1.76
N CYS A 163 9.12 25.98 -3.02
CA CYS A 163 9.51 25.20 -4.19
C CYS A 163 10.77 25.80 -4.84
N GLU A 164 11.80 24.99 -5.02
CA GLU A 164 13.02 25.38 -5.75
C GLU A 164 13.31 24.35 -6.85
N GLU A 165 13.93 24.80 -7.94
CA GLU A 165 14.45 23.91 -8.99
C GLU A 165 15.96 23.83 -8.89
N MET A 166 16.50 22.63 -8.86
CA MET A 166 17.94 22.36 -8.74
C MET A 166 18.29 21.00 -9.33
N THR A 167 19.57 20.69 -9.43
CA THR A 167 20.02 19.35 -9.85
C THR A 167 19.86 18.34 -8.71
N VAL A 168 19.83 17.04 -9.04
CA VAL A 168 19.76 15.97 -8.04
C VAL A 168 20.95 16.00 -7.07
N PRO A 169 22.21 16.19 -7.50
CA PRO A 169 23.35 16.32 -6.59
C PRO A 169 23.20 17.50 -5.61
N GLU A 170 22.81 18.68 -6.08
CA GLU A 170 22.60 19.86 -5.23
C GLU A 170 21.48 19.63 -4.21
N ALA A 171 20.39 18.99 -4.62
CA ALA A 171 19.29 18.65 -3.73
C ALA A 171 19.76 17.71 -2.60
N LYS A 172 20.52 16.66 -2.93
CA LYS A 172 21.05 15.70 -1.96
C LYS A 172 22.05 16.36 -1.01
N GLU A 173 22.94 17.22 -1.52
CA GLU A 173 23.91 17.95 -0.68
C GLU A 173 23.21 18.84 0.36
N LYS A 174 22.09 19.46 -0.03
CA LYS A 174 21.22 20.23 0.87
C LYS A 174 20.36 19.38 1.80
N GLY A 175 20.45 18.05 1.73
CA GLY A 175 19.72 17.10 2.56
C GLY A 175 18.31 16.77 2.07
N ALA A 176 17.99 17.00 0.79
CA ALA A 176 16.69 16.61 0.24
C ALA A 176 16.59 15.09 0.15
N ILE A 177 15.45 14.54 0.57
CA ILE A 177 15.15 13.13 0.40
C ILE A 177 14.72 12.90 -1.05
N GLY A 178 15.43 12.02 -1.75
CA GLY A 178 15.09 11.57 -3.10
C GLY A 178 14.61 10.13 -3.07
N LEU A 179 13.38 9.88 -3.53
CA LEU A 179 12.78 8.55 -3.53
C LEU A 179 12.99 7.76 -4.84
N PHE A 180 13.14 8.44 -5.99
CA PHE A 180 13.15 7.80 -7.32
C PHE A 180 14.23 8.37 -8.24
N GLU A 181 15.49 8.11 -7.92
CA GLU A 181 16.65 8.66 -8.65
C GLU A 181 16.64 8.33 -10.15
N SER A 182 16.20 7.12 -10.51
CA SER A 182 16.11 6.67 -11.91
C SER A 182 15.04 7.37 -12.74
N LYS A 183 14.15 8.15 -12.11
CA LYS A 183 13.06 8.89 -12.78
C LYS A 183 13.32 10.39 -12.87
N TYR A 184 14.45 10.86 -12.35
CA TYR A 184 14.78 12.28 -12.35
C TYR A 184 15.46 12.70 -13.66
N GLY A 185 15.03 13.84 -14.19
CA GLY A 185 15.73 14.51 -15.28
C GLY A 185 16.94 15.30 -14.76
N GLU A 186 17.55 16.10 -15.64
CA GLU A 186 18.71 16.95 -15.31
C GLU A 186 18.42 17.92 -14.15
N LYS A 187 17.21 18.46 -14.10
CA LYS A 187 16.70 19.29 -13.01
C LYS A 187 15.47 18.68 -12.37
N VAL A 188 15.35 18.88 -11.06
CA VAL A 188 14.23 18.43 -10.24
C VAL A 188 13.69 19.58 -9.41
N ARG A 189 12.40 19.47 -9.06
CA ARG A 189 11.78 20.36 -8.07
C ARG A 189 11.94 19.76 -6.68
N THR A 190 12.29 20.61 -5.73
CA THR A 190 12.31 20.29 -4.30
C THR A 190 11.29 21.13 -3.57
N TYR A 191 10.71 20.57 -2.53
CA TYR A 191 9.77 21.27 -1.66
C TYR A 191 10.30 21.25 -0.23
N LYS A 192 10.52 22.44 0.33
CA LYS A 192 11.05 22.64 1.69
C LYS A 192 9.99 23.23 2.59
N MET A 193 9.78 22.61 3.75
CA MET A 193 8.82 23.00 4.77
C MET A 193 9.57 23.32 6.06
N GLY A 194 10.35 24.40 6.03
CA GLY A 194 11.25 24.78 7.12
C GLY A 194 12.23 23.66 7.49
N LYS A 195 12.26 23.28 8.77
CA LYS A 195 13.06 22.17 9.31
C LYS A 195 12.31 20.83 9.35
N TYR A 196 11.07 20.79 8.87
CA TYR A 196 10.14 19.68 9.10
C TYR A 196 10.12 18.67 7.96
N SER A 197 10.39 19.10 6.73
CA SER A 197 10.51 18.22 5.59
C SER A 197 11.28 18.92 4.46
N PHE A 198 12.04 18.16 3.69
CA PHE A 198 12.70 18.61 2.48
C PHE A 198 12.86 17.44 1.51
N GLU A 199 12.08 17.44 0.42
CA GLU A 199 12.00 16.28 -0.48
C GLU A 199 11.98 16.71 -1.96
N ILE A 200 12.52 15.85 -2.82
CA ILE A 200 12.38 15.97 -4.27
C ILE A 200 10.97 15.51 -4.64
N CYS A 201 10.15 16.39 -5.20
CA CYS A 201 8.78 16.06 -5.59
C CYS A 201 8.31 16.85 -6.81
N GLY A 202 7.47 16.24 -7.63
CA GLY A 202 6.95 16.83 -8.87
C GLY A 202 5.45 17.14 -8.86
N GLY A 203 4.74 16.90 -7.77
CA GLY A 203 3.30 17.21 -7.65
C GLY A 203 3.02 18.61 -7.10
N PRO A 204 1.74 19.06 -7.09
CA PRO A 204 1.27 20.26 -6.39
C PRO A 204 1.29 20.09 -4.87
N HIS A 205 1.43 21.20 -4.15
CA HIS A 205 1.46 21.28 -2.69
C HIS A 205 0.64 22.46 -2.19
N ALA A 206 0.26 22.45 -0.91
CA ALA A 206 -0.22 23.65 -0.22
C ALA A 206 0.86 24.75 -0.18
N GLU A 207 0.45 26.01 -0.03
CA GLU A 207 1.36 27.15 0.08
C GLU A 207 1.99 27.27 1.48
N ASN A 208 1.26 26.87 2.52
CA ASN A 208 1.71 26.91 3.90
C ASN A 208 1.32 25.63 4.65
N THR A 209 2.16 25.18 5.59
CA THR A 209 1.82 24.01 6.42
C THR A 209 0.58 24.24 7.30
N GLY A 210 0.29 25.49 7.63
CA GLY A 210 -0.90 25.90 8.37
C GLY A 210 -2.22 25.68 7.63
N ASP A 211 -2.18 25.62 6.29
CA ASP A 211 -3.38 25.45 5.46
C ASP A 211 -4.00 24.05 5.61
N LEU A 212 -3.25 23.11 6.21
CA LEU A 212 -3.69 21.75 6.50
C LEU A 212 -4.63 21.71 7.72
N VAL A 213 -4.63 22.75 8.56
CA VAL A 213 -5.42 22.89 9.80
C VAL A 213 -5.06 21.89 10.90
N SER A 214 -5.20 20.60 10.64
CA SER A 214 -4.85 19.52 11.55
C SER A 214 -4.48 18.25 10.79
N PHE A 215 -3.85 17.28 11.46
CA PHE A 215 -3.53 15.98 10.89
C PHE A 215 -3.91 14.86 11.86
N LYS A 216 -4.59 13.83 11.34
CA LYS A 216 -5.02 12.68 12.14
C LYS A 216 -4.78 11.36 11.42
N ILE A 217 -4.07 10.46 12.08
CA ILE A 217 -3.93 9.07 11.66
C ILE A 217 -5.25 8.34 11.98
N GLN A 218 -5.87 7.75 10.96
CA GLN A 218 -7.09 6.96 11.13
C GLN A 218 -6.77 5.50 11.43
N LYS A 219 -5.77 4.94 10.74
CA LYS A 219 -5.43 3.52 10.85
C LYS A 219 -3.97 3.29 10.46
N GLU A 220 -3.34 2.36 11.16
CA GLU A 220 -2.10 1.71 10.76
C GLU A 220 -2.36 0.20 10.58
N GLU A 221 -1.86 -0.38 9.49
CA GLU A 221 -2.07 -1.80 9.16
C GLU A 221 -0.91 -2.41 8.37
N SER A 222 -0.84 -3.75 8.34
CA SER A 222 0.10 -4.46 7.46
C SER A 222 -0.35 -4.30 6.01
N SER A 223 0.56 -3.97 5.10
CA SER A 223 0.26 -3.98 3.66
C SER A 223 0.78 -5.25 2.98
N SER A 224 1.99 -5.67 3.33
CA SER A 224 2.65 -6.89 2.86
C SER A 224 3.85 -7.19 3.78
N ALA A 225 4.56 -8.29 3.55
CA ALA A 225 5.79 -8.58 4.30
C ALA A 225 6.76 -7.38 4.23
N GLY A 226 7.19 -6.90 5.41
CA GLY A 226 8.12 -5.76 5.55
C GLY A 226 7.54 -4.37 5.19
N VAL A 227 6.24 -4.25 4.93
CA VAL A 227 5.59 -2.99 4.53
C VAL A 227 4.38 -2.70 5.40
N ARG A 228 4.36 -1.50 5.97
CA ARG A 228 3.25 -0.97 6.78
C ARG A 228 2.53 0.13 6.01
N ARG A 229 1.28 0.36 6.36
CA ARG A 229 0.39 1.34 5.72
C ARG A 229 -0.26 2.22 6.77
N ILE A 230 -0.18 3.53 6.57
CA ILE A 230 -0.95 4.53 7.31
C ILE A 230 -2.03 5.13 6.40
N LYS A 231 -3.24 5.25 6.93
CA LYS A 231 -4.31 6.09 6.37
C LYS A 231 -4.54 7.28 7.30
N ALA A 232 -4.59 8.47 6.73
CA ALA A 232 -4.73 9.70 7.50
C ALA A 232 -5.57 10.74 6.73
N VAL A 233 -6.03 11.73 7.48
CA VAL A 233 -6.82 12.87 7.00
C VAL A 233 -6.26 14.18 7.56
N ILE A 234 -6.65 15.27 6.92
CA ILE A 234 -6.40 16.64 7.37
C ILE A 234 -7.72 17.41 7.44
N GLY A 235 -7.73 18.54 8.16
CA GLY A 235 -8.92 19.32 8.44
C GLY A 235 -9.32 19.20 9.89
#